data_AF-A0A1U9NKI3-F1
#
_entry.id   AF-A0A1U9NKI3-F1
#
_cell.length_a   1.000
_cell.length_b   1.000
_cell.length_c   1.000
_cell.angle_alpha   90.00
_cell.angle_beta   90.00
_cell.angle_gamma   90.00
#
_symmetry.space_group_name_H-M   'P 1'
#
loop_
_entity.id
_entity.type
_entity.pdbx_description
1 polymer ?
#
loop_
_entity_poly.entity_id
_entity_poly.type
_entity_poly.pdbx_seq_one_letter_code
_entity_poly.pdbx_strand_id
1 'polypeptide(L)'
;MKSDKSIDPVIRWFPHEYEPEEIEFEWDYILEELDQLIDEVNQDGYWYCTVENFGWQNLSGHAYLEFESARDMLLKVLPKCECSFNIYRDGKVLRIQNYHHDSPTGEWYELTPITEKEFDEKSL
;
A
#
# COMPACT_ATOMS: atom_id res chain seq x y z
N MET A 1 -16.45 -0.26 8.46
CA MET A 1 -16.82 0.96 7.71
C MET A 1 -16.80 0.58 6.25
N LYS A 2 -17.92 0.68 5.51
CA LYS A 2 -17.93 0.27 4.10
C LYS A 2 -17.22 1.36 3.30
N SER A 3 -16.13 1.03 2.61
CA SER A 3 -15.53 1.93 1.63
C SER A 3 -16.61 2.37 0.66
N ASP A 4 -16.82 3.67 0.56
CA ASP A 4 -17.69 4.23 -0.46
C ASP A 4 -17.07 3.90 -1.82
N LYS A 5 -17.81 3.19 -2.67
CA LYS A 5 -17.37 2.73 -3.98
C LYS A 5 -17.28 3.88 -5.01
N SER A 6 -17.26 5.13 -4.54
CA SER A 6 -17.31 6.36 -5.33
C SER A 6 -15.97 7.10 -5.41
N ILE A 7 -14.94 6.61 -4.71
CA ILE A 7 -13.61 7.23 -4.72
C ILE A 7 -12.74 6.50 -5.71
N ASP A 8 -12.38 7.17 -6.81
CA ASP A 8 -11.38 6.69 -7.75
C ASP A 8 -10.02 6.55 -7.03
N PRO A 9 -9.23 5.50 -7.34
CA PRO A 9 -7.91 5.36 -6.76
C PRO A 9 -7.02 6.53 -7.16
N VAL A 10 -6.17 6.98 -6.24
CA VAL A 10 -5.18 8.03 -6.53
C VAL A 10 -3.99 7.46 -7.29
N ILE A 11 -3.69 6.16 -7.12
CA ILE A 11 -2.66 5.43 -7.86
C ILE A 11 -3.20 4.05 -8.21
N ARG A 12 -2.91 3.59 -9.43
CA ARG A 12 -3.36 2.31 -9.95
C ARG A 12 -2.22 1.59 -10.68
N TRP A 13 -1.98 0.33 -10.31
CA TRP A 13 -0.98 -0.54 -10.96
C TRP A 13 -1.59 -1.87 -11.40
N PHE A 14 -1.71 -2.05 -12.72
CA PHE A 14 -2.22 -3.27 -13.35
C PHE A 14 -1.29 -3.61 -14.52
N PRO A 15 -0.19 -4.36 -14.29
CA PRO A 15 0.89 -4.52 -15.28
C PRO A 15 0.43 -5.16 -16.59
N HIS A 16 -0.66 -5.94 -16.56
CA HIS A 16 -1.25 -6.57 -17.74
C HIS A 16 -2.03 -5.60 -18.66
N GLU A 17 -2.20 -4.35 -18.24
CA GLU A 17 -2.82 -3.30 -19.05
C GLU A 17 -1.80 -2.56 -19.93
N TYR A 18 -0.50 -2.84 -19.75
CA TYR A 18 0.60 -2.21 -20.47
C TYR A 18 1.30 -3.20 -21.39
N GLU A 19 1.92 -2.70 -22.46
CA GLU A 19 2.82 -3.50 -23.28
C GLU A 19 4.12 -3.79 -22.51
N PRO A 20 4.78 -4.96 -22.71
CA PRO A 20 5.96 -5.35 -21.94
C PRO A 20 7.10 -4.32 -21.96
N GLU A 21 7.25 -3.58 -23.06
CA GLU A 21 8.29 -2.55 -23.20
C GLU A 21 7.98 -1.26 -22.43
N GLU A 22 6.73 -1.06 -22.00
CA GLU A 22 6.25 0.12 -21.26
C GLU A 22 6.25 -0.11 -19.75
N ILE A 23 6.19 -1.37 -19.30
CA ILE A 23 6.04 -1.75 -17.88
C ILE A 23 7.08 -1.08 -16.98
N GLU A 24 8.36 -1.06 -17.37
CA GLU A 24 9.42 -0.47 -16.54
C GLU A 24 9.24 1.05 -16.38
N PHE A 25 8.87 1.74 -17.46
CA PHE A 25 8.63 3.18 -17.45
C PHE A 25 7.40 3.55 -16.62
N GLU A 26 6.30 2.82 -16.79
CA GLU A 26 5.06 3.03 -16.04
C GLU A 26 5.24 2.69 -14.55
N TRP A 27 6.04 1.68 -14.24
CA TRP A 27 6.40 1.35 -12.87
C TRP A 27 7.19 2.48 -12.20
N ASP A 28 8.20 3.03 -12.88
CA ASP A 28 8.99 4.14 -12.35
C ASP A 28 8.11 5.38 -12.12
N TYR A 29 7.20 5.70 -13.06
CA TYR A 29 6.24 6.80 -12.91
C TYR A 29 5.34 6.62 -11.67
N ILE A 30 4.81 5.41 -11.45
CA ILE A 30 3.98 5.10 -10.27
C ILE A 30 4.78 5.22 -8.97
N LEU A 31 6.06 4.81 -8.97
CA LEU A 31 6.91 4.98 -7.80
C LEU A 31 7.13 6.46 -7.48
N GLU A 32 7.34 7.32 -8.49
CA GLU A 32 7.48 8.76 -8.31
C GLU A 32 6.20 9.41 -7.77
N GLU A 33 5.03 9.05 -8.30
CA GLU A 33 3.74 9.54 -7.78
C GLU A 33 3.48 9.07 -6.34
N LEU A 34 3.85 7.83 -6.02
CA LEU A 34 3.68 7.27 -4.69
C LEU A 34 4.65 7.89 -3.68
N ASP A 35 5.89 8.20 -4.05
CA ASP A 35 6.84 8.92 -3.21
C ASP A 35 6.28 10.29 -2.83
N GLN A 36 5.76 11.05 -3.81
CA GLN A 36 5.12 12.34 -3.55
C GLN A 36 3.91 12.20 -2.60
N LEU A 37 3.08 11.18 -2.80
CA LEU A 37 1.94 10.92 -1.93
C LEU A 37 2.35 10.57 -0.49
N ILE A 38 3.40 9.79 -0.31
CA ILE A 38 3.96 9.43 1.01
C ILE A 38 4.45 10.71 1.71
N ASP A 39 5.24 11.53 1.02
CA ASP A 39 5.78 12.79 1.55
C ASP A 39 4.70 13.80 1.96
N GLU A 40 3.61 13.87 1.19
CA GLU A 40 2.47 14.74 1.52
C GLU A 40 1.70 14.27 2.76
N VAL A 41 1.66 12.96 2.99
CA VAL A 41 0.85 12.34 4.03
C VAL A 41 1.61 12.24 5.35
N ASN A 42 2.87 11.83 5.29
CA ASN A 42 3.68 11.52 6.46
C ASN A 42 5.19 11.68 6.21
N GLN A 43 5.72 12.83 6.58
CA GLN A 43 7.17 13.11 6.49
C GLN A 43 7.99 12.43 7.57
N ASP A 44 7.34 11.92 8.64
CA ASP A 44 8.05 11.31 9.77
C ASP A 44 8.44 9.85 9.49
N GLY A 45 7.90 9.22 8.43
CA GLY A 45 8.31 7.87 7.99
C GLY A 45 7.80 6.70 8.84
N TYR A 46 7.08 6.93 9.95
CA TYR A 46 6.54 5.88 10.81
C TYR A 46 5.06 5.59 10.58
N TRP A 47 4.72 4.30 10.47
CA TRP A 47 3.39 3.85 10.05
C TRP A 47 2.88 2.68 10.89
N TYR A 48 1.57 2.70 11.15
CA TYR A 48 0.82 1.54 11.59
C TYR A 48 0.08 0.93 10.40
N CYS A 49 0.36 -0.33 10.10
CA CYS A 49 -0.25 -1.11 9.03
C CYS A 49 -1.24 -2.12 9.63
N THR A 50 -2.44 -2.19 9.06
CA THR A 50 -3.35 -3.32 9.29
C THR A 50 -3.66 -4.00 7.96
N VAL A 51 -3.93 -5.30 8.00
CA VAL A 51 -4.36 -6.08 6.84
C VAL A 51 -5.60 -6.90 7.15
N GLU A 52 -6.51 -6.97 6.19
CA GLU A 52 -7.69 -7.83 6.18
C GLU A 52 -7.74 -8.70 4.92
N ASN A 53 -8.35 -9.89 5.05
CA ASN A 53 -8.45 -10.90 4.00
C ASN A 53 -7.08 -11.39 3.49
N PHE A 54 -6.09 -11.46 4.38
CA PHE A 54 -4.72 -11.84 4.04
C PHE A 54 -4.61 -13.33 3.73
N GLY A 55 -4.09 -13.64 2.54
CA GLY A 55 -3.89 -14.98 2.02
C GLY A 55 -5.15 -15.85 1.95
N TRP A 56 -4.96 -17.13 1.62
CA TRP A 56 -6.05 -18.09 1.43
C TRP A 56 -6.88 -18.39 2.70
N GLN A 57 -6.34 -18.09 3.88
CA GLN A 57 -7.03 -18.28 5.17
C GLN A 57 -7.89 -17.07 5.57
N ASN A 58 -7.88 -15.98 4.81
CA ASN A 58 -8.58 -14.73 5.12
C ASN A 58 -8.23 -14.20 6.53
N LEU A 59 -6.94 -14.19 6.86
CA LEU A 59 -6.51 -13.71 8.17
C LEU A 59 -6.49 -12.17 8.23
N SER A 60 -6.44 -11.66 9.45
CA SER A 60 -6.16 -10.25 9.71
C SER A 60 -4.87 -10.13 10.51
N GLY A 61 -4.14 -9.04 10.30
CA GLY A 61 -2.86 -8.79 10.94
C GLY A 61 -2.59 -7.31 11.09
N HIS A 62 -1.52 -6.99 11.81
CA HIS A 62 -1.01 -5.63 11.92
C HIS A 62 0.51 -5.63 12.07
N ALA A 63 1.13 -4.52 11.73
CA ALA A 63 2.56 -4.29 11.87
C ALA A 63 2.84 -2.80 12.08
N TYR A 64 3.96 -2.50 12.75
CA TYR A 64 4.53 -1.16 12.81
C TYR A 64 5.69 -1.13 11.80
N LEU A 65 5.66 -0.17 10.88
CA LEU A 65 6.60 -0.07 9.77
C LEU A 65 7.26 1.30 9.77
N GLU A 66 8.55 1.32 9.43
CA GLU A 66 9.29 2.54 9.10
C GLU A 66 9.60 2.47 7.62
N PHE A 67 9.27 3.50 6.84
CA PHE A 67 9.68 3.64 5.44
C PHE A 67 9.55 5.10 5.00
N GLU A 68 10.44 5.51 4.11
CA GLU A 68 10.51 6.87 3.55
C GLU A 68 10.35 6.89 2.03
N SER A 69 10.20 5.73 1.39
CA SER A 69 10.02 5.64 -0.07
C SER A 69 8.95 4.65 -0.46
N ALA A 70 8.34 4.89 -1.61
CA ALA A 70 7.38 4.04 -2.31
C ALA A 70 7.90 2.62 -2.47
N ARG A 71 9.15 2.47 -2.91
CA ARG A 71 9.75 1.15 -3.13
C ARG A 71 9.88 0.36 -1.83
N ASP A 72 10.32 1.01 -0.76
CA ASP A 72 10.46 0.37 0.55
C ASP A 72 9.10 0.06 1.17
N MET A 73 8.13 0.98 1.04
CA MET A 73 6.73 0.75 1.43
C MET A 73 6.18 -0.51 0.77
N LEU A 74 6.21 -0.58 -0.57
CA LEU A 74 5.64 -1.70 -1.31
C LEU A 74 6.34 -3.02 -0.95
N LEU A 75 7.66 -3.00 -0.76
CA LEU A 75 8.44 -4.18 -0.35
C LEU A 75 8.07 -4.68 1.07
N LYS A 76 7.74 -3.77 1.98
CA LYS A 76 7.39 -4.08 3.38
C LYS A 76 5.92 -4.46 3.56
N VAL A 77 5.03 -3.89 2.76
CA VAL A 77 3.57 -4.04 2.90
C VAL A 77 3.05 -5.19 2.04
N LEU A 78 3.44 -5.25 0.77
CA LEU A 78 2.90 -6.21 -0.20
C LEU A 78 3.64 -7.55 -0.18
N PRO A 79 2.99 -8.65 -0.55
CA PRO A 79 3.66 -9.92 -0.74
C PRO A 79 4.70 -9.84 -1.86
N LYS A 80 5.79 -10.61 -1.74
CA LYS A 80 6.88 -10.66 -2.71
C LYS A 80 6.53 -11.52 -3.92
N CYS A 81 5.52 -11.11 -4.66
CA CYS A 81 5.06 -11.75 -5.89
C CYS A 81 4.53 -10.68 -6.87
N GLU A 82 4.15 -11.11 -8.08
CA GLU A 82 3.47 -10.25 -9.01
C GLU A 82 2.10 -9.83 -8.45
N CYS A 83 1.92 -8.52 -8.29
CA CYS A 83 0.74 -7.92 -7.72
C CYS A 83 0.16 -6.89 -8.70
N SER A 84 -1.17 -6.75 -8.68
CA SER A 84 -1.87 -5.57 -9.17
C SER A 84 -2.51 -4.87 -7.98
N PHE A 85 -2.58 -3.55 -7.95
CA PHE A 85 -3.15 -2.85 -6.81
C PHE A 85 -3.77 -1.50 -7.14
N ASN A 86 -4.68 -1.08 -6.27
CA ASN A 86 -5.21 0.28 -6.20
C ASN A 86 -4.79 0.90 -4.87
N ILE A 87 -4.37 2.17 -4.88
CA ILE A 87 -4.13 2.96 -3.67
C ILE A 87 -5.16 4.07 -3.60
N TYR A 88 -5.77 4.22 -2.43
CA TYR A 88 -6.75 5.25 -2.11
C TYR A 88 -6.22 6.11 -0.98
N ARG A 89 -6.54 7.42 -1.02
CA ARG A 89 -6.20 8.37 0.04
C ARG A 89 -7.47 8.83 0.77
N ASP A 90 -7.49 8.69 2.09
CA ASP A 90 -8.55 9.18 2.99
C ASP A 90 -7.90 10.11 4.02
N GLY A 91 -7.77 11.39 3.65
CA GLY A 91 -6.98 12.37 4.42
C GLY A 91 -5.51 11.97 4.50
N LYS A 92 -5.07 11.53 5.69
CA LYS A 92 -3.72 11.02 5.96
C LYS A 92 -3.63 9.49 5.95
N VAL A 93 -4.75 8.79 5.80
CA VAL A 93 -4.74 7.32 5.74
C VAL A 93 -4.60 6.88 4.30
N LEU A 94 -3.69 5.95 4.04
CA LEU A 94 -3.57 5.28 2.75
C LEU A 94 -4.20 3.90 2.85
N ARG A 95 -5.02 3.53 1.87
CA ARG A 95 -5.60 2.19 1.75
C ARG A 95 -5.13 1.55 0.46
N ILE A 96 -4.66 0.31 0.54
CA ILE A 96 -4.20 -0.44 -0.62
C ILE A 96 -5.11 -1.65 -0.79
N GLN A 97 -5.70 -1.76 -1.97
CA GLN A 97 -6.37 -2.97 -2.41
C GLN A 97 -5.41 -3.74 -3.29
N ASN A 98 -4.86 -4.83 -2.77
CA ASN A 98 -3.87 -5.66 -3.44
C ASN A 98 -4.53 -6.89 -4.06
N TYR A 99 -4.11 -7.27 -5.26
CA TYR A 99 -4.55 -8.48 -5.95
C TYR A 99 -3.34 -9.32 -6.36
N HIS A 100 -3.41 -10.60 -6.07
CA HIS A 100 -2.46 -11.59 -6.56
C HIS A 100 -3.21 -12.90 -6.82
N HIS A 101 -2.56 -13.85 -7.53
CA HIS A 101 -3.19 -15.10 -7.96
C HIS A 101 -3.91 -15.88 -6.85
N ASP A 102 -3.40 -15.82 -5.61
CA ASP A 102 -3.97 -16.52 -4.45
C ASP A 102 -5.05 -15.72 -3.69
N SER A 103 -5.25 -14.44 -4.02
CA SER A 103 -6.30 -13.58 -3.46
C SER A 103 -6.99 -12.76 -4.56
N PRO A 104 -7.81 -13.40 -5.41
CA PRO A 104 -8.50 -12.71 -6.51
C PRO A 104 -9.59 -11.75 -6.02
N THR A 105 -10.07 -11.89 -4.78
CA THR A 105 -11.00 -10.93 -4.14
C THR A 105 -10.28 -9.72 -3.56
N GLY A 106 -8.96 -9.79 -3.49
CA GLY A 106 -8.07 -8.75 -3.01
C GLY A 106 -7.90 -8.72 -1.50
N GLU A 107 -6.69 -8.41 -1.08
CA GLU A 107 -6.31 -8.10 0.30
C GLU A 107 -6.44 -6.60 0.51
N TRP A 108 -6.83 -6.19 1.72
CA TRP A 108 -6.94 -4.78 2.06
C TRP A 108 -5.92 -4.42 3.12
N TYR A 109 -5.07 -3.45 2.80
CA TYR A 109 -4.11 -2.86 3.71
C TYR A 109 -4.53 -1.44 4.06
N GLU A 110 -4.37 -1.04 5.31
CA GLU A 110 -4.57 0.34 5.77
C GLU A 110 -3.30 0.81 6.49
N LEU A 111 -2.71 1.90 5.98
CA LEU A 111 -1.52 2.56 6.50
C LEU A 111 -1.94 3.87 7.16
N THR A 112 -1.70 3.97 8.46
CA THR A 112 -1.96 5.17 9.25
C THR A 112 -0.64 5.75 9.75
N PRO A 113 -0.35 7.04 9.50
CA PRO A 113 0.80 7.72 10.07
C PRO A 113 0.77 7.67 11.59
N ILE A 114 1.91 7.37 12.20
CA ILE A 114 2.11 7.42 13.65
C ILE A 114 3.38 8.21 13.95
N THR A 115 3.57 8.59 15.20
CA THR A 115 4.81 9.25 15.64
C THR A 115 5.94 8.25 15.88
N GLU A 116 7.19 8.69 15.81
CA GLU A 116 8.38 7.91 16.21
C GLU A 116 8.20 7.32 17.62
N LYS A 117 7.69 8.12 18.56
CA LYS A 117 7.42 7.67 19.92
C LYS A 117 6.43 6.49 19.97
N GLU A 118 5.35 6.56 19.20
CA GLU A 118 4.37 5.47 19.14
C GLU A 118 4.98 4.22 18.50
N PHE A 119 5.84 4.39 17.48
CA PHE A 119 6.56 3.30 16.86
C PHE A 119 7.49 2.60 17.87
N ASP A 120 8.30 3.35 18.60
CA ASP A 120 9.22 2.82 19.62
C ASP A 120 8.48 2.08 20.74
N GLU A 121 7.36 2.62 21.22
CA GLU A 121 6.60 2.02 22.31
C GLU A 121 5.88 0.72 21.92
N LYS A 122 5.64 0.50 20.62
CA LYS A 122 4.77 -0.58 20.11
C LYS A 122 5.49 -1.62 19.25
N SER A 123 6.69 -1.31 18.77
CA SER A 123 7.53 -2.23 17.98
C SER A 123 8.44 -3.13 18.85
N LEU A 124 8.46 -2.91 20.17
CA LEU A 124 9.12 -3.73 21.20
C LEU A 124 8.27 -4.91 21.68
#